data_AF-A0A7Y3FXF1-F1
#
_entry.id   AF-A0A7Y3FXF1-F1
#
_cell.length_a   1.000
_cell.length_b   1.000
_cell.length_c   1.000
_cell.angle_alpha   90.00
_cell.angle_beta   90.00
_cell.angle_gamma   90.00
#
_symmetry.space_group_name_H-M   'P 1'
#
loop_
_entity.id
_entity.type
_entity.pdbx_description
1 polymer ?
#
loop_
_entity_poly.entity_id
_entity_poly.type
_entity_poly.pdbx_seq_one_letter_code
_entity_poly.pdbx_strand_id
1 'polypeptide(L)' 'LSMTRIFFEEVFTAKLDEIKKRIIFIGDSPNDSPMFSCFPHSVGVANVLHFKKRMDCDPAWITKKEGGYGFAEMVDILVS' A
#
# COMPACT_ATOMS: atom_id res chain seq x y z
N LEU A 1 -1.70 10.94 5.01
CA LEU A 1 -3.03 10.80 4.36
C LEU A 1 -3.55 12.07 3.70
N SER A 2 -3.33 13.28 4.24
CA SER A 2 -3.86 14.53 3.65
C SER A 2 -3.49 14.72 2.18
N MET A 3 -2.20 14.53 1.83
CA MET A 3 -1.75 14.63 0.44
C MET A 3 -2.40 13.61 -0.49
N THR A 4 -2.59 12.37 -0.03
CA THR A 4 -3.30 11.34 -0.78
C THR A 4 -4.74 11.76 -1.08
N ARG A 5 -5.46 12.27 -0.07
CA ARG A 5 -6.85 12.73 -0.25
C ARG A 5 -6.94 13.85 -1.29
N ILE A 6 -6.06 14.86 -1.17
CA ILE A 6 -5.97 15.97 -2.14
C ILE A 6 -5.68 15.44 -3.54
N PHE A 7 -4.69 14.54 -3.70
CA PHE A 7 -4.34 13.99 -5.00
C PHE A 7 -5.50 13.24 -5.68
N PHE A 8 -6.26 12.46 -4.91
CA PHE A 8 -7.43 11.75 -5.43
C PHE A 8 -8.54 12.71 -5.88
N GLU A 9 -8.77 13.78 -5.13
CA GLU A 9 -9.77 14.79 -5.48
C GLU A 9 -9.34 15.62 -6.69
N GLU A 10 -8.10 16.10 -6.74
CA GLU A 10 -7.62 17.01 -7.77
C GLU A 10 -7.27 16.31 -9.09
N VAL A 11 -6.61 15.14 -9.03
CA VAL A 11 -6.08 14.46 -10.23
C VAL A 11 -7.03 13.39 -10.74
N PHE A 12 -7.60 12.58 -9.83
CA PHE A 12 -8.51 11.51 -10.21
C PHE A 12 -9.98 11.92 -10.17
N THR A 13 -10.29 13.14 -9.72
CA THR A 13 -11.68 13.64 -9.57
C THR A 13 -12.55 12.65 -8.80
N ALA A 14 -11.99 12.03 -7.77
CA ALA A 14 -12.62 10.97 -7.02
C ALA A 14 -12.41 11.12 -5.51
N LYS A 15 -13.44 10.81 -4.73
CA LYS A 15 -13.32 10.80 -3.27
C LYS A 15 -12.68 9.50 -2.82
N LEU A 16 -11.58 9.61 -2.07
CA LEU A 16 -10.80 8.46 -1.60
C LEU A 16 -11.67 7.39 -0.90
N ASP A 17 -12.61 7.81 -0.06
CA ASP A 17 -13.45 6.88 0.71
C ASP A 17 -14.42 6.06 -0.16
N GLU A 18 -14.76 6.54 -1.36
CA GLU A 18 -15.64 5.85 -2.31
C GLU A 18 -14.87 4.81 -3.14
N ILE A 19 -13.59 5.05 -3.40
CA ILE A 19 -12.80 4.24 -4.36
C ILE A 19 -11.68 3.41 -3.72
N LYS A 20 -11.35 3.61 -2.44
CA LYS A 20 -10.24 2.88 -1.77
C LYS A 20 -10.32 1.37 -1.85
N LYS A 21 -11.52 0.79 -1.99
CA LYS A 21 -11.72 -0.66 -2.20
C LYS A 21 -11.34 -1.15 -3.60
N ARG A 22 -11.13 -0.24 -4.55
CA ARG A 22 -10.71 -0.53 -5.93
C ARG A 22 -9.24 -0.21 -6.17
N ILE A 23 -8.50 0.13 -5.11
CA ILE A 23 -7.11 0.56 -5.16
C ILE A 23 -6.28 -0.45 -4.41
N ILE A 24 -5.14 -0.80 -4.99
CA ILE A 24 -4.07 -1.52 -4.30
C ILE A 24 -2.99 -0.50 -3.97
N PHE A 25 -2.60 -0.46 -2.70
CA PHE A 25 -1.47 0.33 -2.23
C PHE A 25 -0.29 -0.61 -1.93
N ILE A 26 0.91 -0.24 -2.36
CA ILE A 26 2.14 -0.98 -2.09
C ILE A 26 3.20 -0.06 -1.48
N GLY A 27 3.84 -0.52 -0.41
CA GLY A 27 4.86 0.23 0.34
C GLY A 27 5.94 -0.69 0.92
N ASP A 28 6.96 -0.09 1.54
CA ASP A 28 8.16 -0.80 1.98
C ASP A 28 8.69 -0.35 3.35
N SER A 29 8.16 0.75 3.91
CA SER A 29 8.75 1.36 5.11
C SER A 29 7.72 1.96 6.09
N PRO A 30 8.14 2.40 7.29
CA PRO A 30 7.21 2.89 8.31
C PRO A 30 6.37 4.10 7.93
N ASN A 31 6.84 4.95 6.99
CA ASN A 31 6.05 6.10 6.52
C ASN A 31 4.76 5.67 5.78
N ASP A 32 4.70 4.42 5.32
CA ASP A 32 3.55 3.83 4.64
C ASP A 32 2.50 3.28 5.59
N SER A 33 2.79 3.18 6.90
CA SER A 33 1.87 2.68 7.93
C SER A 33 0.46 3.31 7.86
N PRO A 34 0.31 4.65 7.74
CA PRO A 34 -1.02 5.26 7.59
C PRO A 34 -1.74 4.83 6.30
N MET A 35 -0.99 4.51 5.25
CA MET A 35 -1.52 4.04 3.97
C MET A 35 -1.97 2.59 4.08
N PHE A 36 -1.20 1.74 4.77
CA PHE A 36 -1.59 0.35 5.06
C PHE A 36 -2.94 0.25 5.80
N SER A 37 -3.19 1.16 6.75
CA SER A 37 -4.47 1.29 7.44
C SER A 37 -5.61 1.83 6.56
N CYS A 38 -5.28 2.76 5.66
CA CYS A 38 -6.28 3.44 4.82
C CYS A 38 -6.79 2.57 3.67
N PHE A 39 -5.91 1.78 3.03
CA PHE A 39 -6.24 0.96 1.87
C PHE A 39 -6.50 -0.49 2.28
N PRO A 40 -7.71 -1.04 2.05
CA PRO A 40 -8.02 -2.43 2.39
C PRO A 40 -7.14 -3.45 1.64
N HIS A 41 -6.77 -3.13 0.40
CA HIS A 41 -5.83 -3.93 -0.40
C HIS A 41 -4.44 -3.30 -0.29
N SER A 42 -3.84 -3.42 0.88
CA SER A 42 -2.48 -2.92 1.14
C SER A 42 -1.46 -4.06 1.10
N VAL A 43 -0.32 -3.80 0.46
CA VAL A 43 0.77 -4.76 0.26
C VAL A 43 2.07 -4.14 0.75
N GLY A 44 2.80 -4.86 1.60
CA GLY A 44 4.18 -4.54 1.93
C GLY A 44 5.12 -5.41 1.12
N VAL A 45 6.16 -4.84 0.52
CA VAL A 45 7.28 -5.67 0.06
C VAL A 45 8.06 -6.19 1.27
N ALA A 46 8.86 -7.27 1.11
CA ALA A 46 9.50 -7.93 2.25
C ALA A 46 10.36 -7.00 3.15
N ASN A 47 10.78 -5.84 2.64
CA ASN A 47 11.46 -4.79 3.40
C ASN A 47 10.69 -4.36 4.66
N VAL A 48 9.36 -4.39 4.64
CA VAL A 48 8.55 -4.00 5.81
C VAL A 48 8.83 -4.87 7.04
N LEU A 49 9.31 -6.11 6.85
CA LEU A 49 9.63 -7.03 7.94
C LEU A 49 10.80 -6.53 8.79
N HIS A 50 11.72 -5.74 8.21
CA HIS A 50 12.80 -5.07 8.96
C HIS A 50 12.27 -4.03 9.95
N PHE A 51 11.01 -3.60 9.77
CA PHE A 51 10.38 -2.55 10.55
C PHE A 51 9.15 -3.00 11.33
N LYS A 52 8.85 -4.30 11.42
CA LYS A 52 7.61 -4.83 12.02
C LYS A 52 7.28 -4.32 13.45
N LYS A 53 8.29 -3.91 14.23
CA LYS A 53 8.11 -3.35 15.58
C LYS A 53 8.06 -1.82 15.63
N ARG A 54 8.13 -1.16 14.47
CA ARG A 54 8.24 0.30 14.29
C ARG A 54 7.11 0.86 13.42
N MET A 55 6.16 0.03 13.02
CA MET A 55 4.98 0.43 12.25
C MET A 55 3.75 0.34 13.14
N ASP A 56 2.88 1.34 13.07
CA ASP A 56 1.63 1.36 13.85
C ASP A 56 0.55 0.48 13.22
N CYS A 57 0.62 0.27 11.91
CA CYS A 57 -0.30 -0.55 11.12
C CYS A 57 0.51 -1.39 10.12
N ASP A 58 0.19 -2.69 10.07
CA ASP A 58 0.77 -3.62 9.10
C ASP A 58 -0.05 -3.64 7.80
N PRO A 59 0.57 -3.95 6.65
CA PRO A 59 -0.15 -4.19 5.40
C PRO A 59 -1.00 -5.46 5.48
N ALA A 60 -2.04 -5.55 4.63
CA ALA A 60 -2.90 -6.73 4.55
C ALA A 60 -2.15 -7.97 4.01
N TRP A 61 -1.18 -7.76 3.12
CA TRP A 61 -0.29 -8.81 2.61
C TRP A 61 1.17 -8.37 2.60
N ILE A 62 2.09 -9.32 2.75
CA ILE A 62 3.52 -9.09 2.61
C ILE A 62 4.07 -10.03 1.54
N THR A 63 4.77 -9.48 0.55
CA THR A 63 5.41 -10.28 -0.51
C THR A 63 6.64 -10.99 0.02
N LYS A 64 7.07 -12.07 -0.64
CA LYS A 64 8.28 -12.81 -0.24
C LYS A 64 9.56 -12.08 -0.60
N LYS A 65 9.54 -11.31 -1.70
CA LYS A 65 10.71 -10.59 -2.20
C LYS A 65 10.72 -9.13 -1.77
N GLU A 66 11.91 -8.53 -1.77
CA GLU A 66 12.15 -7.12 -1.44
C GLU A 66 12.08 -6.21 -2.68
N GLY A 67 11.83 -4.92 -2.43
CA GLY A 67 11.87 -3.85 -3.41
C GLY A 67 11.07 -4.14 -4.68
N GLY A 68 11.65 -3.83 -5.84
CA GLY A 68 11.01 -4.04 -7.14
C GLY A 68 10.64 -5.50 -7.43
N TYR A 69 11.34 -6.47 -6.84
CA TYR A 69 10.98 -7.88 -7.01
C TYR A 69 9.71 -8.26 -6.23
N GLY A 70 9.49 -7.66 -5.06
CA GLY A 70 8.24 -7.78 -4.32
C GLY A 70 7.07 -7.14 -5.08
N PHE A 71 7.30 -5.97 -5.69
CA PHE A 71 6.32 -5.36 -6.58
C PHE A 71 5.94 -6.29 -7.75
N ALA A 72 6.93 -6.86 -8.43
CA ALA A 72 6.68 -7.80 -9.53
C ALA A 72 5.88 -9.03 -9.07
N GLU A 73 6.21 -9.60 -7.90
CA GLU A 73 5.46 -10.72 -7.30
C GLU A 73 3.99 -10.37 -7.06
N MET A 74 3.70 -9.15 -6.56
CA MET A 74 2.32 -8.68 -6.41
C MET A 74 1.62 -8.53 -7.76
N VAL A 75 2.29 -7.96 -8.77
CA VAL A 75 1.70 -7.75 -10.10
C VAL A 75 1.38 -9.08 -10.77
N ASP A 76 2.26 -10.08 -10.67
CA ASP A 76 2.03 -11.42 -11.23
C ASP A 76 0.73 -12.05 -10.71
N ILE A 77 0.39 -11.83 -9.44
CA ILE A 77 -0.88 -12.29 -8.83
C ILE A 77 -2.07 -11.45 -9.30
N LEU A 78 -1.86 -10.15 -9.51
CA LEU A 78 -2.95 -9.24 -9.88
C LEU A 78 -3.45 -9.45 -11.31
N VAL A 79 -2.54 -9.81 -12.22
CA VAL A 79 -2.83 -9.94 -13.66
C VAL A 79 -3.05 -11.39 -14.12
N SER A 80 -2.99 -12.36 -13.19
CA SER A 80 -3.27 -13.78 -13.48
C SER A 80 -4.76 -14.04 -13.69
#